data_AF-A0A9E0INQ9-F1
#
_entry.id   AF-A0A9E0INQ9-F1
#
_cell.length_a   1.000
_cell.length_b   1.000
_cell.length_c   1.000
_cell.angle_alpha   90.00
_cell.angle_beta   90.00
_cell.angle_gamma   90.00
#
_symmetry.space_group_name_H-M   'P 1'
#
loop_
_entity.id
_entity.type
_entity.pdbx_description
1 polymer ?
#
loop_
_entity_poly.entity_id
_entity_poly.type
_entity_poly.pdbx_seq_one_letter_code
_entity_poly.pdbx_strand_id
1 'polypeptide(L)'
;MRPPARDHAPARLALLTGVAALLATSSAGADGGPGRPEPTLAEAQALLPTDTACTSVPCLLEAGYAADPAARALALALWRDRGDVAGVGPREIMDGGYRGKITLVPQLPSGRYRTHLAWTSAALRSFDDFFARLYATRPGAAPPTPPAYRWRGLQLRFVRSVGKRTPSAYAFGWVVEYNVRGSLMVSAERVRETLFHELFHNNDVAHRGWSLRVLADDYAAIVARCGTRSSCLAPYAPGTTKVRATGTYYAFQPGNGDGVNEYGAELAVRYWQEQTEMLGRGRLRRPAFKCGPVENARSWKALVDEFFAGRDLVPPCGAGAGAGRG
;
A
#
# COMPACT_ATOMS: atom_id res chain seq x y z
N MET A 1 -61.17 -32.41 -6.14
CA MET A 1 -60.15 -32.03 -5.12
C MET A 1 -59.10 -31.17 -5.80
N ARG A 2 -59.13 -29.86 -5.53
CA ARG A 2 -58.15 -28.86 -5.99
C ARG A 2 -57.23 -28.51 -4.81
N PRO A 3 -55.92 -28.30 -5.02
CA PRO A 3 -55.04 -27.83 -3.95
C PRO A 3 -55.35 -26.36 -3.62
N PRO A 4 -55.20 -25.92 -2.36
CA PRO A 4 -55.32 -24.50 -2.01
C PRO A 4 -54.09 -23.70 -2.48
N ALA A 5 -54.35 -22.42 -2.73
CA ALA A 5 -53.47 -21.44 -3.35
C ALA A 5 -52.22 -21.12 -2.49
N ARG A 6 -51.13 -20.77 -3.19
CA ARG A 6 -49.93 -20.17 -2.60
C ARG A 6 -50.17 -18.68 -2.41
N ASP A 7 -50.20 -18.23 -1.16
CA ASP A 7 -50.13 -16.81 -0.82
C ASP A 7 -48.70 -16.30 -0.97
N HIS A 8 -48.53 -15.31 -1.85
CA HIS A 8 -47.33 -14.49 -1.96
C HIS A 8 -47.35 -13.43 -0.86
N ALA A 9 -46.54 -13.62 0.19
CA ALA A 9 -46.24 -12.55 1.13
C ALA A 9 -45.21 -11.57 0.51
N PRO A 10 -45.41 -10.24 0.64
CA PRO A 10 -44.48 -9.25 0.10
C PRO A 10 -43.16 -9.26 0.89
N ALA A 11 -42.05 -9.19 0.15
CA ALA A 11 -40.71 -9.02 0.70
C ALA A 11 -40.65 -7.76 1.57
N ARG A 12 -40.60 -7.95 2.90
CA ARG A 12 -40.34 -6.88 3.84
C ARG A 12 -38.92 -6.38 3.64
N LEU A 13 -38.83 -5.13 3.22
CA LEU A 13 -37.63 -4.30 3.22
C LEU A 13 -37.09 -4.22 4.65
N ALA A 14 -36.11 -5.05 4.97
CA ALA A 14 -35.40 -4.96 6.24
C ALA A 14 -34.46 -3.74 6.16
N LEU A 15 -34.89 -2.63 6.76
CA LEU A 15 -34.03 -1.55 7.22
C LEU A 15 -32.96 -2.18 8.12
N LEU A 16 -31.75 -2.38 7.60
CA LEU A 16 -30.59 -2.69 8.42
C LEU A 16 -30.14 -1.37 9.05
N THR A 17 -30.66 -1.16 10.25
CA THR A 17 -30.17 -0.20 11.24
C THR A 17 -28.66 -0.29 11.34
N GLY A 18 -28.01 0.88 11.25
CA GLY A 18 -26.58 1.04 11.24
C GLY A 18 -25.93 0.38 12.45
N VAL A 19 -25.07 -0.60 12.18
CA VAL A 19 -24.06 -1.03 13.14
C VAL A 19 -22.95 0.01 13.03
N ALA A 20 -22.86 0.87 14.05
CA ALA A 20 -21.69 1.69 14.30
C ALA A 20 -20.47 0.76 14.38
N ALA A 21 -19.66 0.73 13.32
CA ALA A 21 -18.34 0.15 13.38
C ALA A 21 -17.55 0.97 14.41
N LEU A 22 -17.30 0.36 15.57
CA LEU A 22 -16.29 0.87 16.48
C LEU A 22 -14.98 0.93 15.70
N LEU A 23 -14.59 2.15 15.39
CA LEU A 23 -13.25 2.52 14.99
C LEU A 23 -12.31 1.82 15.96
N ALA A 24 -11.44 0.94 15.44
CA ALA A 24 -10.22 0.65 16.17
C ALA A 24 -9.42 1.96 16.15
N THR A 25 -9.68 2.82 17.13
CA THR A 25 -8.81 3.94 17.46
C THR A 25 -7.54 3.32 18.01
N SER A 26 -6.63 2.93 17.12
CA SER A 26 -5.24 2.69 17.47
C SER A 26 -4.64 4.05 17.85
N SER A 27 -4.87 4.45 19.10
CA SER A 27 -4.15 5.51 19.76
C SER A 27 -2.74 5.01 20.05
N ALA A 28 -1.87 5.04 19.03
CA ALA A 28 -0.45 4.82 19.17
C ALA A 28 0.30 5.76 18.19
N GLY A 29 0.72 6.90 18.74
CA GLY A 29 1.77 7.76 18.19
C GLY A 29 1.38 8.62 16.99
N ALA A 30 0.86 9.82 17.26
CA ALA A 30 0.74 10.91 16.30
C ALA A 30 2.11 11.59 15.99
N ASP A 31 3.22 10.85 16.04
CA ASP A 31 4.58 11.32 15.71
C ASP A 31 5.05 10.81 14.34
N GLY A 32 4.09 10.57 13.44
CA GLY A 32 4.33 10.09 12.08
C GLY A 32 4.84 11.14 11.10
N GLY A 33 5.38 12.27 11.55
CA GLY A 33 5.83 13.34 10.66
C GLY A 33 6.86 12.85 9.61
N PRO A 34 6.99 13.54 8.47
CA PRO A 34 7.91 13.16 7.38
C PRO A 34 9.39 13.10 7.80
N GLY A 35 9.73 13.54 9.01
CA GLY A 35 11.07 13.51 9.60
C GLY A 35 11.30 12.49 10.73
N ARG A 36 10.41 11.51 11.00
CA ARG A 36 10.72 10.51 12.05
C ARG A 36 12.02 9.78 11.68
N PRO A 37 13.00 9.69 12.59
CA PRO A 37 14.27 9.00 12.34
C PRO A 37 14.07 7.51 12.02
N GLU A 38 15.16 6.88 11.61
CA GLU A 38 15.26 5.43 11.48
C GLU A 38 14.79 4.72 12.77
N PRO A 39 14.35 3.44 12.69
CA PRO A 39 13.97 2.67 13.85
C PRO A 39 15.06 2.69 14.93
N THR A 40 14.67 2.94 16.18
CA THR A 40 15.62 2.96 17.30
C THR A 40 16.11 1.55 17.64
N LEU A 41 17.20 1.44 18.41
CA LEU A 41 17.65 0.13 18.92
C LEU A 41 16.55 -0.58 19.72
N ALA A 42 15.82 0.14 20.57
CA ALA A 42 14.73 -0.42 21.38
C ALA A 42 13.58 -0.93 20.49
N GLU A 43 13.25 -0.21 19.44
CA GLU A 43 12.27 -0.67 18.45
C GLU A 43 12.76 -1.91 17.71
N ALA A 44 14.03 -1.95 17.29
CA ALA A 44 14.62 -3.13 16.66
C ALA A 44 14.65 -4.35 17.60
N GLN A 45 14.93 -4.16 18.90
CA GLN A 45 14.88 -5.22 19.90
C GLN A 45 13.48 -5.84 20.03
N ALA A 46 12.43 -5.02 19.96
CA ALA A 46 11.05 -5.52 19.99
C ALA A 46 10.70 -6.37 18.75
N LEU A 47 11.34 -6.12 17.60
CA LEU A 47 11.14 -6.86 16.36
C LEU A 47 11.95 -8.15 16.28
N LEU A 48 13.05 -8.23 17.01
CA LEU A 48 14.01 -9.33 16.96
C LEU A 48 14.32 -9.78 18.38
N PRO A 49 13.35 -10.38 19.10
CA PRO A 49 13.59 -10.86 20.45
C PRO A 49 14.68 -11.94 20.39
N THR A 50 15.83 -11.60 20.97
CA THR A 50 17.00 -12.47 21.09
C THR A 50 17.49 -12.41 22.53
N ASP A 51 17.98 -13.55 23.04
CA ASP A 51 18.58 -13.65 24.38
C ASP A 51 20.01 -13.06 24.40
N THR A 52 20.49 -12.53 23.27
CA THR A 52 21.82 -11.94 23.13
C THR A 52 21.82 -10.48 23.56
N ALA A 53 22.79 -10.08 24.39
CA ALA A 53 23.01 -8.70 24.79
C ALA A 53 23.58 -7.86 23.62
N CYS A 54 22.71 -7.45 22.69
CA CYS A 54 23.08 -6.62 21.55
C CYS A 54 22.96 -5.12 21.86
N THR A 55 24.01 -4.37 21.52
CA THR A 55 24.08 -2.90 21.67
C THR A 55 23.89 -2.14 20.36
N SER A 56 23.62 -2.85 19.25
CA SER A 56 23.41 -2.27 17.93
C SER A 56 22.40 -3.07 17.10
N VAL A 57 21.77 -2.42 16.12
CA VAL A 57 20.83 -3.07 15.19
C VAL A 57 21.51 -4.16 14.34
N PRO A 58 22.73 -3.97 13.81
CA PRO A 58 23.45 -5.05 13.12
C PRO A 58 23.63 -6.31 13.98
N CYS A 59 23.98 -6.17 15.27
CA CYS A 59 24.09 -7.31 16.19
C CYS A 59 22.76 -8.07 16.31
N LEU A 60 21.64 -7.36 16.46
CA LEU A 60 20.31 -7.97 16.54
C LEU A 60 19.95 -8.74 15.27
N LEU A 61 20.27 -8.17 14.10
CA LEU A 61 20.04 -8.82 12.81
C LEU A 61 20.92 -10.06 12.64
N GLU A 62 22.19 -9.99 13.06
CA GLU A 62 23.09 -11.13 13.03
C GLU A 62 22.62 -12.28 13.90
N ALA A 63 22.22 -11.97 15.14
CA ALA A 63 21.69 -12.96 16.09
C ALA A 63 20.34 -13.51 15.63
N GLY A 64 19.38 -12.64 15.27
CA GLY A 64 18.02 -13.03 14.87
C GLY A 64 17.97 -13.89 13.61
N TYR A 65 18.89 -13.69 12.67
CA TYR A 65 18.99 -14.48 11.44
C TYR A 65 20.15 -15.49 11.44
N ALA A 66 20.72 -15.84 12.60
CA ALA A 66 21.90 -16.70 12.70
C ALA A 66 21.74 -18.06 11.97
N ALA A 67 20.53 -18.61 11.98
CA ALA A 67 20.21 -19.89 11.35
C ALA A 67 20.08 -19.85 9.81
N ASP A 68 20.03 -18.66 9.19
CA ASP A 68 19.91 -18.49 7.73
C ASP A 68 20.83 -17.36 7.24
N PRO A 69 22.10 -17.66 6.91
CA PRO A 69 23.06 -16.65 6.47
C PRO A 69 22.62 -15.84 5.26
N ALA A 70 21.82 -16.42 4.36
CA ALA A 70 21.30 -15.72 3.18
C ALA A 70 20.21 -14.71 3.57
N ALA A 71 19.31 -15.08 4.48
CA ALA A 71 18.33 -14.13 5.04
C ALA A 71 19.02 -13.04 5.87
N ARG A 72 20.04 -13.39 6.67
CA ARG A 72 20.86 -12.42 7.41
C ARG A 72 21.49 -11.37 6.50
N ALA A 73 22.09 -11.79 5.39
CA ALA A 73 22.70 -10.88 4.43
C ALA A 73 21.68 -9.88 3.84
N LEU A 74 20.47 -10.35 3.52
CA LEU A 74 19.39 -9.48 3.04
C LEU A 74 18.92 -8.49 4.10
N ALA A 75 18.78 -8.93 5.35
CA ALA A 75 18.33 -8.08 6.45
C ALA A 75 19.37 -7.01 6.82
N LEU A 76 20.66 -7.38 6.84
CA LEU A 76 21.76 -6.43 7.04
C LEU A 76 21.86 -5.41 5.90
N ALA A 77 21.64 -5.83 4.65
CA ALA A 77 21.62 -4.91 3.51
C ALA A 77 20.47 -3.90 3.60
N LEU A 78 19.27 -4.34 4.02
CA LEU A 78 18.14 -3.44 4.26
C LEU A 78 18.47 -2.37 5.30
N TRP A 79 19.10 -2.75 6.41
CA TRP A 79 19.52 -1.80 7.44
C TRP A 79 20.61 -0.84 6.93
N ARG A 80 21.72 -1.39 6.41
CA ARG A 80 22.88 -0.59 5.98
C ARG A 80 22.52 0.41 4.89
N ASP A 81 21.72 0.00 3.91
CA ASP A 81 21.49 0.80 2.70
C ASP A 81 20.33 1.79 2.90
N ARG A 82 19.41 1.54 3.85
CA ARG A 82 18.11 2.22 3.91
C ARG A 82 17.58 2.52 5.31
N GLY A 83 18.24 2.04 6.36
CA GLY A 83 17.73 2.12 7.74
C GLY A 83 16.49 1.26 7.99
N ASP A 84 16.19 0.28 7.13
CA ASP A 84 15.01 -0.57 7.27
C ASP A 84 15.32 -1.79 8.16
N VAL A 85 14.47 -2.08 9.15
CA VAL A 85 14.63 -3.24 10.05
C VAL A 85 13.60 -4.32 9.71
N ALA A 86 14.08 -5.50 9.35
CA ALA A 86 13.23 -6.66 9.06
C ALA A 86 13.21 -7.65 10.24
N GLY A 87 12.08 -7.71 10.95
CA GLY A 87 11.87 -8.64 12.07
C GLY A 87 10.47 -9.22 12.07
N VAL A 88 9.90 -9.48 13.25
CA VAL A 88 8.57 -10.09 13.38
C VAL A 88 7.55 -9.11 13.97
N GLY A 89 6.29 -9.25 13.54
CA GLY A 89 5.17 -8.63 14.24
C GLY A 89 4.77 -9.41 15.49
N PRO A 90 3.96 -8.82 16.38
CA PRO A 90 3.49 -9.49 17.58
C PRO A 90 2.53 -10.63 17.26
N ARG A 91 2.27 -11.47 18.27
CA ARG A 91 1.06 -12.30 18.24
C ARG A 91 -0.13 -11.41 18.55
N GLU A 92 -1.12 -11.39 17.66
CA GLU A 92 -2.32 -10.59 17.87
C GLU A 92 -3.56 -11.20 17.24
N ILE A 93 -4.73 -10.71 17.69
CA ILE A 93 -6.01 -10.98 17.07
C ILE A 93 -6.49 -9.65 16.50
N MET A 94 -6.37 -9.51 15.19
CA MET A 94 -6.86 -8.32 14.49
C MET A 94 -8.33 -8.49 14.10
N ASP A 95 -9.03 -7.37 14.00
CA ASP A 95 -10.35 -7.31 13.37
C ASP A 95 -10.20 -7.12 11.85
N GLY A 96 -10.57 -8.13 11.08
CA GLY A 96 -10.57 -8.07 9.62
C GLY A 96 -11.81 -7.42 9.01
N GLY A 97 -12.66 -6.78 9.81
CA GLY A 97 -13.94 -6.25 9.38
C GLY A 97 -14.88 -7.37 8.94
N TYR A 98 -15.37 -7.31 7.70
CA TYR A 98 -16.21 -8.37 7.13
C TYR A 98 -15.54 -9.76 7.10
N ARG A 99 -14.21 -9.81 7.24
CA ARG A 99 -13.41 -11.04 7.31
C ARG A 99 -13.40 -11.66 8.71
N GLY A 100 -13.96 -10.99 9.71
CA GLY A 100 -13.97 -11.39 11.12
C GLY A 100 -12.59 -11.38 11.77
N LYS A 101 -12.50 -11.94 12.97
CA LYS A 101 -11.23 -12.04 13.71
C LYS A 101 -10.21 -12.90 12.96
N ILE A 102 -8.96 -12.43 12.92
CA ILE A 102 -7.81 -13.09 12.30
C ILE A 102 -6.70 -13.15 13.33
N THR A 103 -6.17 -14.34 13.58
CA THR A 103 -4.99 -14.51 14.42
C THR A 103 -3.72 -14.40 13.58
N LEU A 104 -2.88 -13.45 13.94
CA LEU A 104 -1.52 -13.28 13.41
C LEU A 104 -0.52 -13.80 14.43
N VAL A 105 0.52 -14.46 13.95
CA VAL A 105 1.64 -14.93 14.77
C VAL A 105 2.97 -14.45 14.19
N PRO A 106 3.98 -14.20 15.04
CA PRO A 106 5.32 -13.85 14.61
C PRO A 106 5.87 -14.87 13.59
N GLN A 107 6.48 -14.39 12.51
CA GLN A 107 7.09 -15.28 11.52
C GLN A 107 8.30 -14.63 10.87
N LEU A 108 9.49 -15.01 11.34
CA LEU A 108 10.73 -14.54 10.73
C LEU A 108 10.78 -15.00 9.26
N PRO A 109 11.15 -14.13 8.30
CA PRO A 109 11.19 -14.46 6.88
C PRO A 109 12.52 -15.15 6.52
N SER A 110 12.74 -16.34 7.11
CA SER A 110 13.90 -17.20 6.90
C SER A 110 13.49 -18.58 6.39
N GLY A 111 14.47 -19.40 5.99
CA GLY A 111 14.25 -20.75 5.47
C GLY A 111 13.29 -20.74 4.28
N ARG A 112 12.18 -21.48 4.39
CA ARG A 112 11.15 -21.53 3.34
C ARG A 112 10.47 -20.18 3.05
N TYR A 113 10.52 -19.22 3.99
CA TYR A 113 9.93 -17.89 3.81
C TYR A 113 10.96 -16.83 3.42
N ARG A 114 12.24 -17.19 3.24
CA ARG A 114 13.31 -16.27 2.82
C ARG A 114 12.97 -15.53 1.52
N THR A 115 12.24 -16.18 0.62
CA THR A 115 11.76 -15.57 -0.63
C THR A 115 10.97 -14.28 -0.39
N HIS A 116 10.20 -14.18 0.70
CA HIS A 116 9.48 -12.94 1.03
C HIS A 116 10.43 -11.81 1.40
N LEU A 117 11.48 -12.09 2.19
CA LEU A 117 12.52 -11.09 2.49
C LEU A 117 13.24 -10.65 1.21
N ALA A 118 13.55 -11.58 0.31
CA ALA A 118 14.16 -11.27 -0.98
C ALA A 118 13.24 -10.38 -1.85
N TRP A 119 11.95 -10.68 -1.92
CA TRP A 119 10.98 -9.87 -2.65
C TRP A 119 10.82 -8.46 -2.06
N THR A 120 10.69 -8.35 -0.74
CA THR A 120 10.62 -7.05 -0.05
C THR A 120 11.89 -6.24 -0.27
N SER A 121 13.05 -6.87 -0.13
CA SER A 121 14.35 -6.23 -0.37
C SER A 121 14.51 -5.74 -1.81
N ALA A 122 14.08 -6.53 -2.80
CA ALA A 122 14.10 -6.12 -4.20
C ALA A 122 13.11 -4.98 -4.51
N ALA A 123 11.91 -5.03 -3.93
CA ALA A 123 10.91 -3.97 -4.08
C ALA A 123 11.44 -2.63 -3.56
N LEU A 124 11.96 -2.61 -2.34
CA LEU A 124 12.47 -1.40 -1.71
C LEU A 124 13.67 -0.81 -2.47
N ARG A 125 14.62 -1.65 -2.93
CA ARG A 125 15.69 -1.18 -3.86
C ARG A 125 15.14 -0.60 -5.16
N SER A 126 14.07 -1.17 -5.71
CA SER A 126 13.45 -0.62 -6.92
C SER A 126 12.80 0.74 -6.68
N PHE A 127 12.37 1.04 -5.44
CA PHE A 127 11.90 2.38 -5.08
C PHE A 127 13.07 3.37 -5.01
N ASP A 128 14.24 2.96 -4.52
CA ASP A 128 15.43 3.81 -4.61
C ASP A 128 15.81 4.15 -6.05
N ASP A 129 15.88 3.16 -6.93
CA ASP A 129 16.16 3.40 -8.36
C ASP A 129 15.12 4.35 -8.96
N PHE A 130 13.84 4.11 -8.67
CA PHE A 130 12.73 4.95 -9.12
C PHE A 130 12.91 6.41 -8.70
N PHE A 131 13.08 6.67 -7.40
CA PHE A 131 13.23 8.04 -6.90
C PHE A 131 14.56 8.68 -7.34
N ALA A 132 15.66 7.93 -7.36
CA ALA A 132 16.95 8.45 -7.85
C ALA A 132 16.86 8.89 -9.32
N ARG A 133 16.18 8.13 -10.18
CA ARG A 133 15.99 8.48 -11.59
C ARG A 133 14.99 9.61 -11.80
N LEU A 134 13.88 9.59 -11.06
CA LEU A 134 12.84 10.63 -11.16
C LEU A 134 13.36 12.01 -10.73
N TYR A 135 14.27 12.04 -9.76
CA TYR A 135 14.87 13.27 -9.21
C TYR A 135 16.35 13.44 -9.60
N ALA A 136 16.79 12.80 -10.69
CA ALA A 136 18.11 13.05 -11.24
C ALA A 136 18.22 14.50 -11.73
N THR A 137 19.26 15.21 -11.30
CA THR A 137 19.53 16.57 -11.78
C THR A 137 19.98 16.50 -13.25
N ARG A 138 19.31 17.27 -14.11
CA ARG A 138 19.75 17.40 -15.51
C ARG A 138 20.94 18.38 -15.58
N PRO A 139 21.91 18.14 -16.47
CA PRO A 139 22.99 19.11 -16.70
C PRO A 139 22.43 20.51 -16.97
N GLY A 140 22.91 21.52 -16.24
CA GLY A 140 22.47 22.91 -16.36
C GLY A 140 21.12 23.25 -15.73
N ALA A 141 20.44 22.31 -15.08
CA ALA A 141 19.21 22.57 -14.33
C ALA A 141 19.49 22.75 -12.82
N ALA A 142 18.65 23.54 -12.15
CA ALA A 142 18.66 23.61 -10.70
C ALA A 142 18.33 22.22 -10.08
N PRO A 143 18.87 21.89 -8.89
CA PRO A 143 18.51 20.68 -8.18
C PRO A 143 16.99 20.57 -8.00
N PRO A 144 16.39 19.38 -8.20
CA PRO A 144 14.96 19.22 -8.03
C PRO A 144 14.59 19.27 -6.54
N THR A 145 13.42 19.84 -6.23
CA THR A 145 12.80 19.71 -4.92
C THR A 145 12.59 18.22 -4.60
N PRO A 146 13.05 17.73 -3.44
CA PRO A 146 12.80 16.34 -3.02
C PRO A 146 11.29 16.04 -2.88
N PRO A 147 10.86 14.79 -3.09
CA PRO A 147 9.48 14.39 -2.78
C PRO A 147 9.22 14.48 -1.28
N ALA A 148 7.96 14.74 -0.91
CA ALA A 148 7.51 14.57 0.47
C ALA A 148 7.17 13.11 0.80
N TYR A 149 6.99 12.27 -0.22
CA TYR A 149 6.78 10.84 -0.06
C TYR A 149 8.01 10.19 0.60
N ARG A 150 7.82 9.49 1.72
CA ARG A 150 8.85 8.72 2.43
C ARG A 150 8.69 7.22 2.17
N TRP A 151 9.80 6.54 1.90
CA TRP A 151 9.84 5.09 1.62
C TRP A 151 10.99 4.34 2.32
N ARG A 152 11.68 4.97 3.28
CA ARG A 152 12.87 4.43 4.00
C ARG A 152 12.71 4.56 5.51
N GLY A 153 13.60 3.90 6.25
CA GLY A 153 13.60 3.90 7.71
C GLY A 153 12.36 3.20 8.27
N LEU A 154 12.04 2.03 7.73
CA LEU A 154 10.81 1.28 8.00
C LEU A 154 11.03 0.17 9.03
N GLN A 155 9.98 -0.13 9.79
CA GLN A 155 9.86 -1.39 10.52
C GLN A 155 9.07 -2.39 9.67
N LEU A 156 9.73 -3.42 9.15
CA LEU A 156 9.11 -4.48 8.37
C LEU A 156 8.80 -5.66 9.29
N ARG A 157 7.52 -5.80 9.68
CA ARG A 157 7.05 -6.79 10.64
C ARG A 157 6.47 -8.00 9.94
N PHE A 158 7.22 -9.09 9.90
CA PHE A 158 6.76 -10.31 9.25
C PHE A 158 5.93 -11.17 10.20
N VAL A 159 4.75 -11.55 9.74
CA VAL A 159 3.81 -12.40 10.44
C VAL A 159 3.25 -13.48 9.54
N ARG A 160 2.54 -14.41 10.15
CA ARG A 160 1.75 -15.41 9.46
C ARG A 160 0.36 -15.47 10.06
N SER A 161 -0.65 -15.53 9.21
CA SER A 161 -2.02 -15.81 9.62
C SER A 161 -2.24 -17.29 9.98
N VAL A 162 -3.09 -17.53 10.98
CA VAL A 162 -3.56 -18.87 11.39
C VAL A 162 -4.98 -19.09 10.83
N GLY A 163 -5.16 -20.13 10.02
CA GLY A 163 -6.43 -20.46 9.37
C GLY A 163 -6.74 -19.59 8.14
N LYS A 164 -7.04 -18.30 8.36
CA LYS A 164 -7.32 -17.33 7.27
C LYS A 164 -6.02 -16.90 6.57
N ARG A 165 -6.09 -16.34 5.35
CA ARG A 165 -4.94 -15.86 4.54
C ARG A 165 -4.97 -14.35 4.25
N THR A 166 -5.80 -13.64 4.98
CA THR A 166 -5.98 -12.19 4.92
C THR A 166 -5.74 -11.62 6.31
N PRO A 167 -5.27 -10.37 6.45
CA PRO A 167 -4.83 -9.46 5.38
C PRO A 167 -3.52 -9.93 4.74
N SER A 168 -3.17 -9.32 3.61
CA SER A 168 -1.86 -9.53 2.97
C SER A 168 -0.78 -8.64 3.61
N ALA A 169 -1.13 -7.38 3.87
CA ALA A 169 -0.34 -6.44 4.65
C ALA A 169 -1.26 -5.34 5.23
N TYR A 170 -0.72 -4.52 6.12
CA TYR A 170 -1.26 -3.23 6.53
C TYR A 170 -0.13 -2.35 7.08
N ALA A 171 -0.35 -1.04 7.17
CA ALA A 171 0.64 -0.08 7.63
C ALA A 171 0.12 0.87 8.71
N PHE A 172 1.04 1.30 9.57
CA PHE A 172 0.80 2.31 10.60
C PHE A 172 2.14 2.81 11.13
N GLY A 173 2.27 4.09 11.49
CA GLY A 173 3.45 4.60 12.21
C GLY A 173 4.80 4.17 11.63
N TRP A 174 4.98 4.22 10.30
CA TRP A 174 6.20 3.78 9.59
C TRP A 174 6.55 2.28 9.76
N VAL A 175 5.55 1.49 10.14
CA VAL A 175 5.55 0.03 10.16
C VAL A 175 4.81 -0.46 8.91
N VAL A 176 5.29 -1.55 8.33
CA VAL A 176 4.51 -2.40 7.42
C VAL A 176 4.44 -3.79 8.04
N GLU A 177 3.23 -4.19 8.45
CA GLU A 177 2.96 -5.56 8.85
C GLU A 177 2.74 -6.41 7.60
N TYR A 178 3.59 -7.40 7.39
CA TYR A 178 3.66 -8.21 6.18
C TYR A 178 3.28 -9.67 6.49
N ASN A 179 2.22 -10.17 5.86
CA ASN A 179 1.80 -11.57 6.02
C ASN A 179 2.49 -12.47 4.99
N VAL A 180 3.41 -13.35 5.42
CA VAL A 180 4.08 -14.30 4.52
C VAL A 180 3.14 -15.36 3.91
N ARG A 181 1.89 -15.43 4.38
CA ARG A 181 0.82 -16.24 3.78
C ARG A 181 -0.32 -15.40 3.19
N GLY A 182 -0.08 -14.11 3.01
CA GLY A 182 -1.01 -13.16 2.43
C GLY A 182 -1.41 -13.54 1.02
N SER A 183 -2.70 -13.42 0.70
CA SER A 183 -3.24 -13.75 -0.62
C SER A 183 -2.64 -12.97 -1.80
N LEU A 184 -2.07 -11.78 -1.55
CA LEU A 184 -1.37 -10.99 -2.56
C LEU A 184 0.14 -11.25 -2.59
N MET A 185 0.70 -11.92 -1.58
CA MET A 185 2.14 -12.13 -1.41
C MET A 185 2.63 -13.35 -2.17
N VAL A 186 2.36 -13.39 -3.48
CA VAL A 186 2.57 -14.57 -4.33
C VAL A 186 3.68 -14.39 -5.38
N SER A 187 4.18 -13.17 -5.56
CA SER A 187 5.28 -12.87 -6.49
C SER A 187 5.98 -11.57 -6.12
N ALA A 188 7.20 -11.36 -6.62
CA ALA A 188 7.96 -10.13 -6.42
C ALA A 188 7.19 -8.88 -6.91
N GLU A 189 6.51 -8.99 -8.05
CA GLU A 189 5.72 -7.88 -8.63
C GLU A 189 4.59 -7.47 -7.70
N ARG A 190 3.81 -8.44 -7.20
CA ARG A 190 2.70 -8.16 -6.28
C ARG A 190 3.17 -7.63 -4.93
N VAL A 191 4.27 -8.17 -4.40
CA VAL A 191 4.89 -7.64 -3.18
C VAL A 191 5.28 -6.18 -3.36
N ARG A 192 5.86 -5.82 -4.50
CA ARG A 192 6.24 -4.45 -4.80
C ARG A 192 5.05 -3.51 -4.87
N GLU A 193 3.98 -3.89 -5.57
CA GLU A 193 2.73 -3.11 -5.61
C GLU A 193 2.13 -2.94 -4.21
N THR A 194 2.03 -4.03 -3.44
CA THR A 194 1.49 -3.98 -2.07
C THR A 194 2.36 -3.10 -1.17
N LEU A 195 3.68 -3.18 -1.24
CA LEU A 195 4.53 -2.31 -0.41
C LEU A 195 4.37 -0.83 -0.75
N PHE A 196 4.26 -0.47 -2.03
CA PHE A 196 4.04 0.94 -2.41
C PHE A 196 2.66 1.43 -1.94
N HIS A 197 1.64 0.56 -2.00
CA HIS A 197 0.31 0.82 -1.44
C HIS A 197 0.38 1.06 0.09
N GLU A 198 0.98 0.13 0.85
CA GLU A 198 1.06 0.25 2.31
C GLU A 198 1.92 1.45 2.75
N LEU A 199 2.97 1.77 2.01
CA LEU A 199 3.76 2.96 2.27
C LEU A 199 2.95 4.24 2.07
N PHE A 200 2.01 4.27 1.12
CA PHE A 200 1.15 5.42 0.95
C PHE A 200 0.28 5.65 2.21
N HIS A 201 -0.26 4.61 2.85
CA HIS A 201 -1.03 4.79 4.08
C HIS A 201 -0.22 5.48 5.20
N ASN A 202 1.06 5.15 5.35
CA ASN A 202 1.95 5.86 6.28
C ASN A 202 2.13 7.34 5.90
N ASN A 203 2.31 7.62 4.61
CA ASN A 203 2.44 8.99 4.09
C ASN A 203 1.13 9.79 4.24
N ASP A 204 -0.01 9.17 3.99
CA ASP A 204 -1.32 9.81 4.11
C ASP A 204 -1.57 10.30 5.54
N VAL A 205 -1.29 9.45 6.53
CA VAL A 205 -1.36 9.78 7.96
C VAL A 205 -0.35 10.88 8.32
N ALA A 206 0.90 10.78 7.84
CA ALA A 206 1.93 11.81 8.04
C ALA A 206 1.50 13.18 7.49
N HIS A 207 0.69 13.17 6.43
CA HIS A 207 0.08 14.33 5.80
C HIS A 207 -1.35 14.60 6.33
N ARG A 208 -1.59 14.22 7.60
CA ARG A 208 -2.78 14.50 8.42
C ARG A 208 -4.08 13.84 7.91
N GLY A 209 -3.99 12.73 7.20
CA GLY A 209 -5.11 12.09 6.50
C GLY A 209 -5.47 12.84 5.21
N TRP A 210 -4.47 13.01 4.34
CA TRP A 210 -4.60 13.81 3.11
C TRP A 210 -5.74 13.32 2.21
N SER A 211 -5.89 12.01 2.05
CA SER A 211 -6.88 11.39 1.17
C SER A 211 -8.29 11.79 1.58
N LEU A 212 -8.61 11.74 2.87
CA LEU A 212 -9.91 12.17 3.38
C LEU A 212 -10.16 13.66 3.15
N ARG A 213 -9.14 14.52 3.28
CA ARG A 213 -9.33 15.97 3.10
C ARG A 213 -9.41 16.40 1.64
N VAL A 214 -8.72 15.70 0.76
CA VAL A 214 -8.45 16.15 -0.61
C VAL A 214 -9.22 15.35 -1.66
N LEU A 215 -9.49 14.07 -1.40
CA LEU A 215 -10.11 13.17 -2.38
C LEU A 215 -11.56 12.81 -2.05
N ALA A 216 -12.07 13.14 -0.85
CA ALA A 216 -13.38 12.67 -0.38
C ALA A 216 -14.55 13.10 -1.28
N ASP A 217 -14.59 14.36 -1.73
CA ASP A 217 -15.68 14.86 -2.57
C ASP A 217 -15.74 14.14 -3.93
N ASP A 218 -14.60 14.00 -4.60
CA ASP A 218 -14.50 13.27 -5.87
C ASP A 218 -14.85 11.79 -5.68
N TYR A 219 -14.31 11.16 -4.64
CA TYR A 219 -14.61 9.76 -4.30
C TYR A 219 -16.11 9.55 -4.03
N ALA A 220 -16.73 10.41 -3.23
CA ALA A 220 -18.15 10.33 -2.90
C ALA A 220 -19.02 10.52 -4.15
N ALA A 221 -18.67 11.47 -5.03
CA ALA A 221 -19.39 11.68 -6.29
C ALA A 221 -19.31 10.45 -7.21
N ILE A 222 -18.15 9.79 -7.30
CA ILE A 222 -17.96 8.55 -8.07
C ILE A 222 -18.82 7.43 -7.47
N VAL A 223 -18.77 7.22 -6.16
CA VAL A 223 -19.55 6.18 -5.47
C VAL A 223 -21.04 6.43 -5.61
N ALA A 224 -21.51 7.67 -5.47
CA ALA A 224 -22.91 8.04 -5.66
C ALA A 224 -23.40 7.73 -7.10
N ARG A 225 -22.54 7.95 -8.11
CA ARG A 225 -22.85 7.68 -9.51
C ARG A 225 -22.83 6.19 -9.86
N CYS A 226 -21.80 5.49 -9.39
CA CYS A 226 -21.49 4.14 -9.86
C CYS A 226 -21.92 3.03 -8.91
N GLY A 227 -22.08 3.32 -7.62
CA GLY A 227 -22.19 2.30 -6.57
C GLY A 227 -21.00 1.35 -6.64
N THR A 228 -21.28 0.04 -6.67
CA THR A 228 -20.27 -1.03 -6.80
C THR A 228 -20.17 -1.59 -8.23
N ARG A 229 -20.80 -0.95 -9.23
CA ARG A 229 -20.85 -1.46 -10.60
C ARG A 229 -19.47 -1.32 -11.27
N SER A 230 -18.78 -2.44 -11.43
CA SER A 230 -17.41 -2.46 -11.95
C SER A 230 -17.25 -1.84 -13.35
N SER A 231 -18.24 -1.93 -14.23
CA SER A 231 -18.20 -1.28 -15.54
C SER A 231 -18.24 0.25 -15.45
N CYS A 232 -19.03 0.79 -14.51
CA CYS A 232 -19.11 2.24 -14.26
C CYS A 232 -17.84 2.75 -13.57
N LEU A 233 -17.29 1.99 -12.63
CA LEU A 233 -16.09 2.36 -11.87
C LEU A 233 -14.80 2.26 -12.69
N ALA A 234 -14.79 1.51 -13.80
CA ALA A 234 -13.57 1.22 -14.55
C ALA A 234 -12.77 2.47 -15.00
N PRO A 235 -13.38 3.58 -15.45
CA PRO A 235 -12.64 4.79 -15.80
C PRO A 235 -12.02 5.53 -14.60
N TYR A 236 -12.60 5.32 -13.40
CA TYR A 236 -12.20 6.00 -12.16
C TYR A 236 -11.20 5.19 -11.33
N ALA A 237 -11.13 3.87 -11.54
CA ALA A 237 -10.24 3.01 -10.77
C ALA A 237 -8.77 3.25 -11.12
N PRO A 238 -7.92 3.68 -10.16
CA PRO A 238 -6.49 3.88 -10.45
C PRO A 238 -5.79 2.55 -10.76
N GLY A 239 -6.10 1.52 -9.97
CA GLY A 239 -5.61 0.16 -10.10
C GLY A 239 -6.62 -0.81 -10.70
N THR A 240 -6.13 -1.98 -11.14
CA THR A 240 -6.97 -3.06 -11.68
C THR A 240 -7.35 -4.13 -10.65
N THR A 241 -6.91 -3.98 -9.40
CA THR A 241 -7.17 -4.94 -8.33
C THR A 241 -8.66 -5.00 -8.04
N LYS A 242 -9.24 -6.20 -8.11
CA LYS A 242 -10.66 -6.45 -7.83
C LYS A 242 -10.81 -7.44 -6.69
N VAL A 243 -11.82 -7.22 -5.84
CA VAL A 243 -12.15 -8.14 -4.76
C VAL A 243 -12.93 -9.32 -5.34
N ARG A 244 -12.38 -10.53 -5.24
CA ARG A 244 -12.92 -11.74 -5.88
C ARG A 244 -14.40 -12.00 -5.55
N ALA A 245 -14.81 -11.75 -4.31
CA ALA A 245 -16.17 -12.04 -3.85
C ALA A 245 -17.25 -11.16 -4.51
N THR A 246 -16.90 -9.92 -4.85
CA THR A 246 -17.87 -8.91 -5.34
C THR A 246 -17.61 -8.51 -6.79
N GLY A 247 -16.40 -8.73 -7.31
CA GLY A 247 -15.97 -8.29 -8.63
C GLY A 247 -15.77 -6.78 -8.75
N THR A 248 -15.89 -6.01 -7.66
CA THR A 248 -15.63 -4.56 -7.65
C THR A 248 -14.15 -4.26 -7.46
N TYR A 249 -13.74 -3.05 -7.82
CA TYR A 249 -12.37 -2.59 -7.60
C TYR A 249 -12.07 -2.42 -6.12
N TYR A 250 -10.85 -2.75 -5.72
CA TYR A 250 -10.40 -2.74 -4.33
C TYR A 250 -10.64 -1.39 -3.64
N ALA A 251 -10.27 -0.29 -4.30
CA ALA A 251 -10.51 1.09 -3.83
C ALA A 251 -11.99 1.44 -3.59
N PHE A 252 -12.93 0.72 -4.21
CA PHE A 252 -14.36 0.98 -4.13
C PHE A 252 -15.14 -0.16 -3.47
N GLN A 253 -14.46 -1.10 -2.80
CA GLN A 253 -15.13 -2.20 -2.10
C GLN A 253 -15.70 -1.70 -0.76
N PRO A 254 -17.02 -1.79 -0.54
CA PRO A 254 -17.60 -1.49 0.76
C PRO A 254 -17.02 -2.37 1.87
N GLY A 255 -16.69 -1.75 3.01
CA GLY A 255 -16.19 -2.44 4.19
C GLY A 255 -14.74 -2.93 4.11
N ASN A 256 -13.97 -2.46 3.11
CA ASN A 256 -12.55 -2.78 2.97
C ASN A 256 -11.63 -1.67 3.52
N GLY A 257 -11.96 -1.16 4.71
CA GLY A 257 -11.31 0.02 5.29
C GLY A 257 -12.05 1.32 4.97
N ASP A 258 -11.36 2.45 5.13
CA ASP A 258 -11.85 3.75 4.67
C ASP A 258 -11.59 3.88 3.16
N GLY A 259 -12.65 3.80 2.36
CA GLY A 259 -12.55 3.68 0.91
C GLY A 259 -11.79 4.83 0.24
N VAL A 260 -11.84 6.05 0.78
CA VAL A 260 -11.08 7.17 0.21
C VAL A 260 -9.57 7.00 0.43
N ASN A 261 -9.16 6.41 1.56
CA ASN A 261 -7.74 6.13 1.83
C ASN A 261 -7.22 5.02 0.91
N GLU A 262 -8.03 3.98 0.70
CA GLU A 262 -7.72 2.92 -0.27
C GLU A 262 -7.63 3.46 -1.71
N TYR A 263 -8.49 4.42 -2.08
CA TYR A 263 -8.43 5.11 -3.36
C TYR A 263 -7.13 5.92 -3.51
N GLY A 264 -6.72 6.65 -2.47
CA GLY A 264 -5.43 7.36 -2.44
C GLY A 264 -4.23 6.41 -2.60
N ALA A 265 -4.25 5.27 -1.89
CA ALA A 265 -3.19 4.27 -1.97
C ALA A 265 -3.08 3.64 -3.37
N GLU A 266 -4.22 3.26 -3.99
CA GLU A 266 -4.23 2.78 -5.36
C GLU A 266 -3.81 3.87 -6.37
N LEU A 267 -4.11 5.14 -6.11
CA LEU A 267 -3.66 6.27 -6.93
C LEU A 267 -2.13 6.44 -6.87
N ALA A 268 -1.53 6.28 -5.69
CA ALA A 268 -0.07 6.30 -5.54
C ALA A 268 0.62 5.14 -6.26
N VAL A 269 0.04 3.93 -6.19
CA VAL A 269 0.52 2.78 -6.99
C VAL A 269 0.43 3.09 -8.48
N ARG A 270 -0.69 3.67 -8.94
CA ARG A 270 -0.86 4.04 -10.35
C ARG A 270 0.15 5.10 -10.79
N TYR A 271 0.44 6.08 -9.95
CA TYR A 271 1.50 7.06 -10.19
C TYR A 271 2.85 6.37 -10.38
N TRP A 272 3.27 5.55 -9.42
CA TRP A 272 4.55 4.84 -9.51
C TRP A 272 4.66 3.98 -10.78
N GLN A 273 3.60 3.28 -11.16
CA GLN A 273 3.55 2.48 -12.39
C GLN A 273 3.74 3.34 -13.65
N GLU A 274 2.96 4.40 -13.82
CA GLU A 274 3.04 5.26 -15.01
C GLU A 274 4.41 5.97 -15.10
N GLN A 275 4.92 6.50 -13.99
CA GLN A 275 6.24 7.14 -13.98
C GLN A 275 7.36 6.15 -14.27
N THR A 276 7.27 4.91 -13.76
CA THR A 276 8.24 3.84 -14.07
C THR A 276 8.22 3.50 -15.56
N GLU A 277 7.05 3.42 -16.18
CA GLU A 277 6.93 3.20 -17.62
C GLU A 277 7.52 4.37 -18.44
N MET A 278 7.26 5.61 -18.02
CA MET A 278 7.85 6.78 -18.68
C MET A 278 9.38 6.80 -18.53
N LEU A 279 9.91 6.54 -17.33
CA LEU A 279 11.36 6.47 -17.09
C LEU A 279 12.03 5.34 -17.89
N GLY A 280 11.37 4.20 -18.04
CA GLY A 280 11.95 3.02 -18.70
C GLY A 280 11.75 2.97 -20.22
N ARG A 281 10.62 3.48 -20.72
CA ARG A 281 10.19 3.30 -22.12
C ARG A 281 9.86 4.61 -22.84
N GLY A 282 9.78 5.72 -22.12
CA GLY A 282 9.32 7.01 -22.66
C GLY A 282 7.84 7.01 -23.07
N ARG A 283 7.07 5.97 -22.74
CA ARG A 283 5.65 5.85 -23.11
C ARG A 283 4.90 4.90 -22.17
N LEU A 284 3.60 5.18 -22.01
CA LEU A 284 2.69 4.33 -21.25
C LEU A 284 2.14 3.17 -22.09
N ARG A 285 1.91 2.02 -21.45
CA ARG A 285 1.23 0.85 -22.04
C ARG A 285 -0.29 1.01 -22.09
N ARG A 286 -0.83 1.86 -21.22
CA ARG A 286 -2.25 2.17 -21.09
C ARG A 286 -2.43 3.69 -21.18
N PRO A 287 -3.63 4.18 -21.52
CA PRO A 287 -3.92 5.60 -21.41
C PRO A 287 -3.59 6.13 -20.01
N ALA A 288 -3.00 7.32 -19.97
CA ALA A 288 -2.69 8.02 -18.72
C ALA A 288 -3.94 8.17 -17.86
N PHE A 289 -3.83 7.85 -16.58
CA PHE A 289 -4.96 7.91 -15.65
C PHE A 289 -5.61 9.29 -15.61
N LYS A 290 -4.77 10.34 -15.53
CA LYS A 290 -5.18 11.75 -15.52
C LYS A 290 -5.94 12.21 -16.76
N CYS A 291 -5.93 11.43 -17.84
CA CYS A 291 -6.63 11.74 -19.10
C CYS A 291 -7.98 11.02 -19.22
N GLY A 292 -8.45 10.38 -18.15
CA GLY A 292 -9.83 9.91 -18.02
C GLY A 292 -10.81 11.03 -17.64
N PRO A 293 -11.86 10.71 -16.86
CA PRO A 293 -12.78 11.71 -16.31
C PRO A 293 -12.07 12.83 -15.53
N VAL A 294 -12.74 13.97 -15.36
CA VAL A 294 -12.17 15.17 -14.72
C VAL A 294 -11.73 14.92 -13.27
N GLU A 295 -12.42 14.02 -12.56
CA GLU A 295 -12.08 13.56 -11.22
C GLU A 295 -10.68 12.93 -11.18
N ASN A 296 -10.27 12.20 -12.24
CA ASN A 296 -8.94 11.61 -12.33
C ASN A 296 -7.86 12.68 -12.46
N ALA A 297 -8.10 13.71 -13.28
CA ALA A 297 -7.14 14.80 -13.47
C ALA A 297 -6.92 15.59 -12.17
N ARG A 298 -8.00 15.89 -11.43
CA ARG A 298 -7.94 16.57 -10.13
C ARG A 298 -7.20 15.75 -9.08
N SER A 299 -7.62 14.49 -8.88
CA SER A 299 -6.98 13.60 -7.91
C SER A 299 -5.51 13.36 -8.23
N TRP A 300 -5.17 13.15 -9.49
CA TRP A 300 -3.78 12.99 -9.94
C TRP A 300 -2.93 14.23 -9.64
N LYS A 301 -3.40 15.41 -10.04
CA LYS A 301 -2.69 16.67 -9.77
C LYS A 301 -2.45 16.84 -8.28
N ALA A 302 -3.48 16.62 -7.46
CA ALA A 302 -3.38 16.77 -6.02
C ALA A 302 -2.33 15.82 -5.42
N LEU A 303 -2.31 14.55 -5.84
CA LEU A 303 -1.31 13.58 -5.39
C LEU A 303 0.11 14.01 -5.78
N VAL A 304 0.29 14.42 -7.05
CA VAL A 304 1.58 14.81 -7.61
C VAL A 304 2.15 16.03 -6.92
N ASP A 305 1.31 17.03 -6.65
CA ASP A 305 1.73 18.26 -5.98
C ASP A 305 2.12 17.99 -4.52
N GLU A 306 1.32 17.21 -3.78
CA GLU A 306 1.55 16.94 -2.36
C GLU A 306 2.77 16.06 -2.11
N PHE A 307 2.86 14.91 -2.78
CA PHE A 307 3.81 13.86 -2.41
C PHE A 307 5.04 13.82 -3.31
N PHE A 308 4.90 14.27 -4.55
CA PHE A 308 5.92 14.11 -5.59
C PHE A 308 6.48 15.44 -6.11
N ALA A 309 6.25 16.54 -5.39
CA ALA A 309 6.80 17.86 -5.70
C ALA A 309 6.55 18.30 -7.15
N GLY A 310 5.35 18.03 -7.67
CA GLY A 310 4.97 18.42 -9.03
C GLY A 310 5.58 17.55 -10.14
N ARG A 311 6.32 16.48 -9.82
CA ARG A 311 6.99 15.64 -10.83
C ARG A 311 5.99 14.70 -11.50
N ASP A 312 5.76 14.93 -12.78
CA ASP A 312 4.98 14.04 -13.64
C ASP A 312 5.59 14.02 -15.04
N LEU A 313 6.12 12.88 -15.45
CA LEU A 313 6.72 12.66 -16.76
C LEU A 313 5.68 12.34 -17.83
N VAL A 314 4.45 12.03 -17.45
CA VAL A 314 3.37 11.73 -18.39
C VAL A 314 2.97 13.01 -19.12
N PRO A 315 2.92 13.03 -20.47
CA PRO A 315 2.55 14.21 -21.22
C PRO A 315 1.15 14.76 -20.87
N PRO A 316 0.86 16.03 -21.19
CA PRO A 316 -0.49 16.57 -21.13
C PRO A 316 -1.47 15.77 -22.00
N CYS A 317 -2.73 15.73 -21.58
CA CYS A 317 -3.78 15.03 -22.30
C CYS A 317 -4.00 15.68 -23.68
N GLY A 318 -4.06 14.85 -24.74
CA GLY A 318 -4.20 15.32 -26.12
C GLY A 318 -2.88 15.50 -26.89
N ALA A 319 -1.71 15.40 -26.25
CA ALA A 319 -0.41 15.55 -26.92
C ALA A 319 0.01 14.33 -27.78
N GLY A 320 -0.81 13.28 -27.89
CA GLY A 320 -0.44 11.96 -28.42
C GLY A 320 -0.93 11.60 -29.83
N ALA A 321 -1.50 12.51 -30.61
CA ALA A 321 -2.01 12.19 -31.96
C ALA A 321 -1.05 12.50 -33.13
N GLY A 322 0.17 13.03 -32.88
CA GLY A 322 0.91 13.72 -33.95
C GLY A 322 2.41 13.46 -34.12
N ALA A 323 3.05 12.53 -33.40
CA ALA A 323 4.50 12.29 -33.53
C ALA A 323 4.79 10.86 -33.99
N GLY A 324 4.59 10.63 -35.29
CA GLY A 324 4.82 9.32 -35.92
C GLY A 324 4.64 9.32 -37.43
N ARG A 325 5.04 10.40 -38.12
CA ARG A 325 5.40 10.42 -39.55
C ARG A 325 6.45 11.50 -39.76
N GLY A 326 7.67 11.08 -40.07
CA GLY A 326 8.84 11.90 -40.34
C GLY A 326 10.01 10.97 -40.50
#